data_AF-A0A0C2CJS1-F1
#
_entry.id   AF-A0A0C2CJS1-F1
#
_cell.length_a   1.000
_cell.length_b   1.000
_cell.length_c   1.000
_cell.angle_alpha   90.00
_cell.angle_beta   90.00
_cell.angle_gamma   90.00
#
_symmetry.space_group_name_H-M   'P 1'
#
loop_
_entity.id
_entity.type
_entity.pdbx_description
1 polymer ?
#
loop_
_entity_poly.entity_id
_entity_poly.type
_entity_poly.pdbx_seq_one_letter_code
_entity_poly.pdbx_strand_id
1 'polypeptide(L)'
;MHIPCTYVYTTKLHKRIQAYWNFPSQTCQKNHSVEFGDYRIETNTNVSFYGEKVVIFYEFIFGRYPYYKGYNKSYPIYGGLPQNCSLDEHLKIAEENITDKIKNETFDGLAIIDLEEWRPLFDQNFWGLKSVSNAVSLD
;
A
#
# COMPACT_ATOMS: atom_id res chain seq x y z
N MET A 1 39.81 40.96 15.29
CA MET A 1 39.66 39.67 14.57
C MET A 1 38.72 38.80 15.40
N HIS A 2 37.44 38.82 15.06
CA HIS A 2 36.36 38.14 15.79
C HIS A 2 36.05 36.85 15.04
N ILE A 3 36.32 35.69 15.65
CA ILE A 3 35.92 34.40 15.11
C ILE A 3 34.51 34.13 15.64
N PRO A 4 33.46 34.11 14.80
CA PRO A 4 32.13 33.76 15.29
C PRO A 4 32.05 32.27 15.57
N CYS A 5 31.54 31.93 16.75
CA CYS A 5 31.24 30.57 17.16
C CYS A 5 30.21 29.93 16.22
N THR A 6 30.67 28.87 15.56
CA THR A 6 29.98 27.59 15.34
C THR A 6 28.53 27.62 14.84
N TYR A 7 28.36 27.19 13.60
CA TYR A 7 27.13 26.59 13.09
C TYR A 7 26.62 25.53 14.07
N VAL A 8 25.47 25.79 14.69
CA VAL A 8 24.68 24.75 15.34
C VAL A 8 24.08 23.92 14.22
N TYR A 9 24.74 22.83 13.85
CA TYR A 9 24.07 21.76 13.13
C TYR A 9 22.97 21.26 14.05
N THR A 10 21.73 21.58 13.72
CA THR A 10 20.57 20.83 14.23
C THR A 10 20.83 19.39 13.83
N THR A 11 21.27 18.58 14.80
CA THR A 11 21.29 17.14 14.64
C THR A 11 19.84 16.76 14.46
N LYS A 12 19.41 16.49 13.22
CA LYS A 12 18.16 15.78 12.95
C LYS A 12 18.12 14.64 13.97
N LEU A 13 17.18 14.68 14.91
CA LEU A 13 16.99 13.58 15.83
C LEU A 13 16.63 12.39 14.95
N HIS A 14 17.55 11.44 14.79
CA HIS A 14 17.27 10.22 14.04
C HIS A 14 16.14 9.50 14.78
N LYS A 15 14.91 9.61 14.27
CA LYS A 15 13.80 8.73 14.65
C LYS A 15 14.24 7.32 14.28
N ARG A 16 14.76 6.56 15.26
CA ARG A 16 15.25 5.20 15.01
C ARG A 16 14.11 4.23 14.65
N ILE A 17 12.90 4.54 15.08
CA ILE A 17 11.67 3.79 14.81
C ILE A 17 10.55 4.78 14.52
N GLN A 18 9.80 4.54 13.46
CA GLN A 18 8.61 5.31 13.08
C GLN A 18 7.41 4.37 13.15
N ALA A 19 6.32 4.86 13.74
CA ALA A 19 5.04 4.17 13.76
C ALA A 19 4.04 4.97 12.94
N TYR A 20 3.21 4.27 12.15
CA TYR A 20 2.20 4.88 11.28
C TYR A 20 0.83 4.31 11.61
N TRP A 21 -0.18 5.15 11.61
CA TRP A 21 -1.57 4.73 11.79
C TRP A 21 -2.23 4.48 10.43
N ASN A 22 -2.45 3.20 10.08
CA ASN A 22 -3.11 2.79 8.84
C ASN A 22 -4.44 2.06 9.11
N PHE A 23 -5.28 2.63 9.97
CA PHE A 23 -6.62 2.11 10.26
C PHE A 23 -7.68 3.13 9.80
N PRO A 24 -8.80 2.70 9.17
CA PRO A 24 -9.80 3.58 8.58
C PRO A 24 -10.72 4.26 9.63
N SER A 25 -10.14 4.96 10.61
CA SER A 25 -10.85 5.60 11.72
C SER A 25 -11.43 6.98 11.41
N GLN A 26 -11.33 7.50 10.17
CA GLN A 26 -11.89 8.80 9.81
C GLN A 26 -13.39 8.91 10.14
N THR A 27 -14.14 7.83 9.94
CA THR A 27 -15.58 7.77 10.26
C THR A 27 -15.87 7.86 11.75
N CYS A 28 -14.93 7.44 12.60
CA CYS A 28 -15.06 7.43 14.06
C CYS A 28 -14.89 8.82 14.68
N GLN A 29 -14.25 9.76 13.98
CA GLN A 29 -13.88 11.09 14.51
C GLN A 29 -15.06 11.90 15.07
N LYS A 30 -16.30 11.62 14.64
CA LYS A 30 -17.49 12.32 15.15
C LYS A 30 -17.90 11.92 16.57
N ASN A 31 -17.81 10.63 16.90
CA ASN A 31 -18.36 10.08 18.15
C ASN A 31 -17.30 9.47 19.06
N HIS A 32 -16.15 9.06 18.49
CA HIS A 32 -15.08 8.34 19.15
C HIS A 32 -13.74 8.75 18.53
N SER A 33 -13.33 10.01 18.70
CA SER A 33 -12.03 10.46 18.20
C SER A 33 -10.89 9.70 18.89
N VAL A 34 -9.86 9.39 18.11
CA VAL A 34 -8.63 8.79 18.62
C VAL A 34 -7.56 9.88 18.61
N GLU A 35 -6.99 10.16 19.77
CA GLU A 35 -5.99 11.21 19.96
C GLU A 35 -4.57 10.60 19.98
N PHE A 36 -3.69 11.11 19.12
CA PHE A 36 -2.33 10.55 18.93
C PHE A 36 -1.21 11.43 19.50
N GLY A 37 -1.53 12.60 20.06
CA GLY A 37 -0.57 13.66 20.42
C GLY A 37 0.61 13.18 21.26
N ASP A 38 0.36 12.28 22.22
CA ASP A 38 1.39 11.79 23.13
C ASP A 38 2.18 10.57 22.60
N TYR A 39 1.71 9.94 21.52
CA TYR A 39 2.16 8.59 21.12
C TYR A 39 3.22 8.57 20.02
N ARG A 40 3.61 9.72 19.46
CA ARG A 40 4.60 9.83 18.36
C ARG A 40 4.28 8.93 17.15
N ILE A 41 2.99 8.67 16.92
CA ILE A 41 2.47 7.92 15.78
C ILE A 41 2.20 8.92 14.65
N GLU A 42 2.75 8.66 13.47
CA GLU A 42 2.44 9.44 12.26
C GLU A 42 1.03 9.09 11.77
N THR A 43 0.21 10.11 11.52
CA THR A 43 -1.16 9.95 11.06
C THR A 43 -1.38 10.81 9.83
N ASN A 44 -2.18 10.31 8.89
CA ASN A 44 -2.74 11.17 7.84
C ASN A 44 -3.62 12.26 8.46
N THR A 45 -3.77 13.37 7.75
CA THR A 45 -4.67 14.46 8.12
C THR A 45 -6.09 13.93 8.32
N ASN A 46 -6.73 14.31 9.44
CA ASN A 46 -8.05 13.83 9.85
C ASN A 46 -8.17 12.29 9.95
N VAL A 47 -7.05 11.59 10.20
CA VAL A 47 -6.93 10.12 10.18
C VAL A 47 -7.57 9.50 8.93
N SER A 48 -7.44 10.19 7.79
CA SER A 48 -7.86 9.71 6.48
C SER A 48 -7.16 8.39 6.15
N PHE A 49 -7.87 7.49 5.49
CA PHE A 49 -7.29 6.21 5.08
C PHE A 49 -6.26 6.36 3.95
N TYR A 50 -6.39 7.42 3.14
CA TYR A 50 -5.40 7.81 2.14
C TYR A 50 -4.94 9.24 2.45
N GLY A 51 -3.63 9.45 2.61
CA GLY A 51 -3.11 10.76 2.94
C GLY A 51 -1.60 10.86 2.82
N GLU A 52 -1.06 11.91 3.42
CA GLU A 52 0.33 12.35 3.27
C GLU A 52 1.35 11.49 4.01
N LYS A 53 0.93 10.63 4.95
CA LYS A 53 1.82 9.76 5.73
C LYS A 53 1.81 8.32 5.24
N VAL A 54 0.63 7.79 4.93
CA VAL A 54 0.44 6.40 4.48
C VAL A 54 -0.72 6.29 3.49
N VAL A 55 -0.52 5.47 2.46
CA VAL A 55 -1.50 5.11 1.43
C VAL A 55 -1.32 3.61 1.18
N ILE A 56 -2.42 2.86 1.16
CA ILE A 56 -2.43 1.42 0.86
C ILE A 56 -3.29 1.13 -0.37
N PHE A 57 -2.80 0.30 -1.28
CA PHE A 57 -3.52 -0.14 -2.47
C PHE A 57 -3.76 -1.65 -2.41
N TYR A 58 -5.02 -2.02 -2.27
CA TYR A 58 -5.46 -3.41 -2.31
C TYR A 58 -5.54 -3.96 -3.73
N GLU A 59 -5.71 -5.27 -3.87
CA GLU A 59 -5.82 -6.02 -5.12
C GLU A 59 -6.95 -5.52 -6.03
N PHE A 60 -8.05 -5.03 -5.44
CA PHE A 60 -9.19 -4.47 -6.17
C PHE A 60 -9.01 -2.99 -6.55
N ILE A 61 -7.90 -2.37 -6.14
CA ILE A 61 -7.56 -0.97 -6.47
C ILE A 61 -6.33 -0.91 -7.37
N PHE A 62 -5.30 -1.74 -7.18
CA PHE A 62 -4.00 -1.55 -7.81
C PHE A 62 -3.92 -2.12 -9.23
N GLY A 63 -4.20 -1.28 -10.22
CA GLY A 63 -4.13 -1.65 -11.63
C GLY A 63 -5.12 -2.74 -11.99
N ARG A 64 -4.80 -3.49 -13.04
CA ARG A 64 -5.52 -4.73 -13.40
C ARG A 64 -4.85 -5.96 -12.84
N TYR A 65 -4.60 -5.98 -11.54
CA TYR A 65 -3.97 -7.13 -10.90
C TYR A 65 -4.83 -8.40 -11.08
N PRO A 66 -4.32 -9.46 -11.74
CA PRO A 66 -5.12 -10.63 -12.05
C PRO A 66 -5.19 -11.57 -10.85
N TYR A 67 -6.38 -12.09 -10.54
CA TYR A 67 -6.54 -13.06 -9.45
C TYR A 67 -7.85 -13.84 -9.56
N TYR A 68 -7.99 -14.92 -8.79
CA TYR A 68 -9.26 -15.63 -8.63
C TYR A 68 -9.98 -15.13 -7.40
N LYS A 69 -11.13 -14.47 -7.58
CA LYS A 69 -11.90 -13.90 -6.46
C LYS A 69 -12.34 -14.98 -5.49
N GLY A 70 -11.99 -14.82 -4.22
CA GLY A 70 -12.25 -15.83 -3.19
C GLY A 70 -11.56 -17.16 -3.46
N TYR A 71 -10.44 -17.14 -4.18
CA TYR A 71 -9.67 -18.33 -4.57
C TYR A 71 -10.48 -19.37 -5.36
N ASN A 72 -11.48 -18.91 -6.09
CA ASN A 72 -12.38 -19.76 -6.87
C ASN A 72 -12.09 -19.62 -8.36
N LYS A 73 -11.67 -20.74 -8.99
CA LYS A 73 -11.32 -20.80 -10.42
C LYS A 73 -12.41 -20.32 -11.37
N SER A 74 -13.68 -20.36 -10.95
CA SER A 74 -14.82 -19.90 -11.74
C SER A 74 -14.97 -18.37 -11.78
N TYR A 75 -14.22 -17.63 -10.97
CA TYR A 75 -14.29 -16.17 -10.88
C TYR A 75 -12.92 -15.51 -11.15
N PRO A 76 -12.37 -15.63 -12.38
CA PRO A 76 -11.14 -14.94 -12.75
C PRO A 76 -11.39 -13.43 -12.88
N ILE A 77 -10.56 -12.65 -12.20
CA ILE A 77 -10.45 -11.20 -12.35
C ILE A 77 -9.22 -10.93 -13.23
N TYR A 78 -9.42 -10.15 -14.29
CA TYR A 78 -8.39 -9.84 -15.30
C TYR A 78 -7.59 -11.03 -15.83
N GLY A 79 -8.24 -12.19 -16.00
CA GLY A 79 -7.60 -13.41 -16.50
C GLY A 79 -7.04 -14.34 -15.42
N GLY A 80 -7.14 -13.95 -14.13
CA GLY A 80 -6.85 -14.81 -12.98
C GLY A 80 -5.37 -15.00 -12.65
N LEU A 81 -4.50 -14.98 -13.65
CA LEU A 81 -3.06 -15.19 -13.53
C LEU A 81 -2.27 -14.14 -14.32
N PRO A 82 -1.02 -13.85 -13.90
CA PRO A 82 -0.16 -12.87 -14.58
C PRO A 82 0.10 -13.19 -16.05
N GLN A 83 0.26 -14.47 -16.43
CA GLN A 83 0.48 -14.86 -17.84
C GLN A 83 -0.76 -14.66 -18.73
N ASN A 84 -1.94 -14.45 -18.15
CA ASN A 84 -3.21 -14.30 -18.86
C ASN A 84 -3.70 -12.83 -18.88
N CYS A 85 -2.88 -11.88 -18.43
CA CYS A 85 -3.24 -10.47 -18.35
C CYS A 85 -2.36 -9.60 -19.26
N SER A 86 -2.87 -8.45 -19.68
CA SER A 86 -2.07 -7.43 -20.38
C SER A 86 -1.31 -6.57 -19.37
N LEU A 87 0.02 -6.60 -19.42
CA LEU A 87 0.87 -5.78 -18.58
C LEU A 87 0.66 -4.28 -18.86
N ASP A 88 0.53 -3.88 -20.13
CA ASP A 88 0.34 -2.48 -20.52
C ASP A 88 -0.95 -1.90 -19.92
N GLU A 89 -2.04 -2.67 -19.97
CA GLU A 89 -3.31 -2.26 -19.38
C GLU A 89 -3.25 -2.24 -17.84
N HIS A 90 -2.51 -3.17 -17.23
CA HIS A 90 -2.27 -3.14 -15.79
C HIS A 90 -1.53 -1.86 -15.37
N LEU A 91 -0.42 -1.54 -16.06
CA LEU A 91 0.43 -0.39 -15.74
C LEU A 91 -0.32 0.93 -15.94
N LYS A 92 -1.08 1.06 -17.04
CA LYS A 92 -1.91 2.24 -17.29
C LYS A 92 -2.89 2.51 -16.14
N ILE A 93 -3.64 1.48 -15.73
CA ILE A 93 -4.62 1.65 -14.64
C ILE A 93 -3.91 1.87 -13.30
N ALA A 94 -2.78 1.21 -13.05
CA ALA A 94 -2.00 1.41 -11.84
C ALA A 94 -1.51 2.86 -11.71
N GLU A 95 -1.05 3.47 -12.81
CA GLU A 95 -0.68 4.89 -12.86
C GLU A 95 -1.87 5.79 -12.51
N GLU A 96 -3.04 5.55 -13.10
CA GLU A 96 -4.28 6.27 -12.78
C GLU A 96 -4.66 6.12 -11.30
N ASN A 97 -4.53 4.92 -10.71
CA ASN A 97 -4.87 4.67 -9.31
C ASN A 97 -3.89 5.36 -8.36
N ILE A 98 -2.59 5.31 -8.66
CA ILE A 98 -1.54 5.98 -7.88
C ILE A 98 -1.79 7.49 -7.91
N THR A 99 -1.99 8.07 -9.08
CA THR A 99 -2.15 9.53 -9.25
C THR A 99 -3.48 10.05 -8.69
N ASP A 100 -4.55 9.24 -8.65
CA ASP A 100 -5.81 9.59 -7.97
C ASP A 100 -5.64 9.69 -6.44
N LYS A 101 -4.91 8.74 -5.83
CA LYS A 101 -4.74 8.66 -4.36
C LYS A 101 -3.56 9.49 -3.85
N ILE A 102 -2.49 9.60 -4.63
CA ILE A 102 -1.25 10.31 -4.31
C ILE A 102 -1.12 11.48 -5.30
N LYS A 103 -1.84 12.56 -5.02
CA LYS A 103 -1.84 13.76 -5.87
C LYS A 103 -0.57 14.60 -5.75
N ASN A 104 0.17 14.44 -4.66
CA ASN A 104 1.43 15.15 -4.45
C ASN A 104 2.56 14.39 -5.15
N GLU A 105 3.09 14.96 -6.24
CA GLU A 105 4.22 14.38 -6.98
C GLU A 105 5.52 14.27 -6.13
N THR A 106 5.60 15.01 -5.03
CA THR A 106 6.72 14.97 -4.08
C THR A 106 6.39 14.16 -2.82
N PHE A 107 5.44 13.22 -2.91
CA PHE A 107 5.05 12.35 -1.80
C PHE A 107 6.26 11.62 -1.20
N ASP A 108 6.42 11.77 0.12
CA ASP A 108 7.52 11.19 0.91
C ASP A 108 7.02 10.25 2.02
N GLY A 109 5.73 9.90 2.00
CA GLY A 109 5.11 8.93 2.89
C GLY A 109 5.29 7.47 2.45
N LEU A 110 4.60 6.56 3.13
CA LEU A 110 4.58 5.14 2.79
C LEU A 110 3.47 4.83 1.78
N ALA A 111 3.84 4.33 0.60
CA ALA A 111 2.92 3.74 -0.37
C ALA A 111 3.04 2.21 -0.32
N ILE A 112 1.97 1.55 0.11
CA ILE A 112 1.93 0.10 0.33
C ILE A 112 1.07 -0.53 -0.77
N ILE A 113 1.61 -1.52 -1.45
CA ILE A 113 0.87 -2.34 -2.42
C ILE A 113 0.59 -3.68 -1.73
N ASP A 114 -0.67 -3.99 -1.51
CA ASP A 114 -1.14 -5.16 -0.78
C ASP A 114 -1.81 -6.14 -1.76
N LEU A 115 -1.01 -7.07 -2.27
CA LEU A 115 -1.39 -8.08 -3.26
C LEU A 115 -1.06 -9.44 -2.67
N GLU A 116 -2.08 -10.24 -2.41
CA GLU A 116 -1.92 -11.47 -1.65
C GLU A 116 -2.27 -12.72 -2.46
N GLU A 117 -3.06 -12.60 -3.51
CA GLU A 117 -3.84 -13.68 -4.11
C GLU A 117 -2.97 -14.79 -4.72
N TRP A 118 -1.75 -14.47 -5.09
CA TRP A 118 -0.71 -15.43 -5.48
C TRP A 118 0.67 -14.87 -5.13
N ARG A 119 1.66 -15.77 -5.10
CA ARG A 119 3.07 -15.44 -4.90
C ARG A 119 3.82 -15.53 -6.23
N PRO A 120 4.84 -14.68 -6.44
CA PRO A 120 5.61 -14.70 -7.69
C PRO A 120 6.41 -15.99 -7.87
N LEU A 121 6.73 -16.68 -6.78
CA LEU A 121 7.36 -18.00 -6.83
C LEU A 121 6.27 -19.07 -6.89
N PHE A 122 6.23 -19.79 -8.01
CA PHE A 122 5.29 -20.89 -8.27
C PHE A 122 5.21 -21.87 -7.10
N ASP A 123 6.37 -22.28 -6.56
CA ASP A 123 6.47 -23.24 -5.46
C ASP A 123 5.85 -22.77 -4.14
N GLN A 124 5.61 -21.48 -3.99
CA GLN A 124 4.99 -20.93 -2.78
C GLN A 124 3.46 -20.87 -2.87
N ASN A 125 2.87 -21.27 -4.00
CA ASN A 125 1.42 -21.31 -4.17
C ASN A 125 0.81 -22.71 -3.93
N PHE A 126 1.61 -23.76 -3.66
CA PHE A 126 1.08 -25.14 -3.57
C PHE A 126 0.13 -25.42 -2.40
N TRP A 127 0.10 -24.56 -1.38
CA TRP A 127 -0.61 -24.82 -0.13
C TRP A 127 -1.67 -23.78 0.18
N GLY A 128 -2.77 -24.24 0.80
CA GLY A 128 -3.87 -23.40 1.22
C GLY A 128 -4.63 -22.81 0.05
N LEU A 129 -5.26 -21.64 0.26
CA LEU A 129 -6.15 -21.03 -0.71
C LEU A 129 -5.45 -20.65 -2.04
N LYS A 130 -4.14 -20.37 -2.01
CA LYS A 130 -3.36 -19.96 -3.19
C LYS A 130 -3.10 -21.10 -4.17
N SER A 131 -3.43 -22.34 -3.81
CA SER A 131 -3.25 -23.52 -4.68
C SER A 131 -4.08 -23.47 -5.96
N VAL A 132 -5.14 -22.66 -5.99
CA VAL A 132 -5.91 -22.39 -7.21
C VAL A 132 -4.98 -21.91 -8.34
N SER A 133 -4.04 -21.01 -8.04
CA SER A 133 -3.16 -20.42 -9.05
C SER A 133 -2.17 -21.43 -9.64
N ASN A 134 -1.70 -22.40 -8.83
CA ASN A 134 -0.88 -23.49 -9.34
C ASN A 134 -1.69 -24.48 -10.16
N ALA A 135 -2.86 -24.90 -9.67
CA ALA A 135 -3.71 -25.84 -10.37
C ALA A 135 -4.07 -25.33 -11.78
N VAL A 136 -4.52 -24.08 -11.89
CA VAL A 136 -4.91 -23.49 -13.17
C VAL A 136 -3.75 -23.08 -14.07
N SER A 137 -2.52 -23.00 -13.55
CA SER A 137 -1.33 -22.76 -14.38
C SER A 137 -0.83 -24.03 -15.09
N LEU A 138 -1.26 -25.21 -14.62
CA LEU A 138 -0.88 -26.51 -15.15
C LEU A 138 -1.95 -27.13 -16.05
N ASP A 139 -3.15 -26.54 -16.08
CA ASP A 139 -4.26 -26.88 -16.97
C ASP A 139 -4.06 -26.27 -18.36
#